data_AF-A0A3D4D0L3-F1
#
_entry.id   AF-A0A3D4D0L3-F1
#
_cell.length_a   1.000
_cell.length_b   1.000
_cell.length_c   1.000
_cell.angle_alpha   90.00
_cell.angle_beta   90.00
_cell.angle_gamma   90.00
#
_symmetry.space_group_name_H-M   'P 1'
#
loop_
_entity.id
_entity.type
_entity.pdbx_description
1 polymer ?
#
loop_
_entity_poly.entity_id
_entity_poly.type
_entity_poly.pdbx_seq_one_letter_code
_entity_poly.pdbx_strand_id
1 'polypeptide(L)'
;MGFNALTFLAQVSGEASHDTFRLVSVLVLSIVLILVLILAFRIQAFVSLLLAAIFVGIASGTMELIEVGDTIKDGMGGALGFIATIIGLGAIFGQMIEHSGGAQSLANGMLKTFGERRANWAMLLTGFLISIPVFLDVGVVILAPIIYALARRSGKSVLVFALPLLAGMAVTHAFVPPTPGPTFVAFALQVPLGYAILWGVVVGLPTALITIPLCRRLGEKFHIQPPPVAEEAEEEPVKTIGLPSVFTILAVLGGPVLIIVIASFVEGSIAARVPGFLATEEGRTLTEGMEKKGSFDTALGELKRQSAGPAQIVLFLGHPIIALLIGTCVAIYVL
;
A
#
# COMPACT_ATOMS: atom_id res chain seq x y z
N MET A 1 -34.84 13.76 -16.01
CA MET A 1 -34.18 15.06 -16.25
C MET A 1 -32.83 15.00 -15.58
N GLY A 2 -31.75 15.06 -16.37
CA GLY A 2 -30.41 14.65 -15.95
C GLY A 2 -29.76 15.62 -14.98
N PHE A 3 -29.36 15.09 -13.82
CA PHE A 3 -28.40 15.72 -12.92
C PHE A 3 -27.03 15.70 -13.63
N ASN A 4 -26.64 16.79 -14.30
CA ASN A 4 -25.30 16.91 -14.88
C ASN A 4 -24.39 17.67 -13.91
N ALA A 5 -23.08 17.38 -13.96
CA ALA A 5 -22.08 17.99 -13.08
C ALA A 5 -22.13 19.54 -13.09
N LEU A 6 -22.53 20.13 -14.23
CA LEU A 6 -22.74 21.58 -14.39
C LEU A 6 -23.91 22.11 -13.55
N THR A 7 -25.02 21.37 -13.42
CA THR A 7 -26.15 21.75 -12.57
C THR A 7 -25.84 21.59 -11.08
N PHE A 8 -25.03 20.59 -10.71
CA PHE A 8 -24.51 20.46 -9.34
C PHE A 8 -23.55 21.60 -8.97
N LEU A 9 -22.62 21.94 -9.86
CA LEU A 9 -21.69 23.06 -9.67
C LEU A 9 -22.42 24.42 -9.61
N ALA A 10 -23.47 24.61 -10.42
CA ALA A 10 -24.30 25.81 -10.38
C ALA A 10 -25.08 25.92 -9.05
N GLN A 11 -25.59 24.81 -8.53
CA GLN A 11 -26.31 24.76 -7.26
C GLN A 11 -25.38 25.00 -6.06
N VAL A 12 -24.15 24.46 -6.09
CA VAL A 12 -23.09 24.74 -5.11
C VAL A 12 -22.64 26.21 -5.17
N SER A 13 -22.58 26.82 -6.35
CA SER A 13 -22.19 28.23 -6.51
C SER A 13 -23.22 29.23 -5.98
N GLY A 14 -24.49 28.82 -5.82
CA GLY A 14 -25.57 29.68 -5.30
C GLY A 14 -25.61 29.79 -3.77
N GLU A 15 -24.97 28.86 -3.05
CA GLU A 15 -24.92 28.82 -1.57
C GLU A 15 -23.50 28.82 -0.99
N ALA A 16 -22.45 28.78 -1.84
CA ALA A 16 -21.07 28.77 -1.37
C ALA A 16 -20.73 30.10 -0.67
N SER A 17 -20.48 30.02 0.64
CA SER A 17 -19.80 31.09 1.36
C SER A 17 -18.50 31.43 0.63
N HIS A 18 -18.09 32.71 0.64
CA HIS A 18 -16.83 33.17 0.03
C HIS A 18 -15.60 32.33 0.43
N ASP A 19 -15.67 31.62 1.56
CA ASP A 19 -14.61 30.76 2.08
C ASP A 19 -14.46 29.43 1.33
N THR A 20 -15.55 28.83 0.82
CA THR A 20 -15.45 27.50 0.16
C THR A 20 -14.76 27.61 -1.19
N PHE A 21 -15.10 28.63 -1.99
CA PHE A 21 -14.43 28.91 -3.26
C PHE A 21 -12.94 29.21 -3.04
N ARG A 22 -12.61 29.98 -2.00
CA ARG A 22 -11.22 30.26 -1.60
C ARG A 22 -10.46 28.96 -1.28
N LEU A 23 -11.00 28.10 -0.43
CA LEU A 23 -10.33 26.85 -0.05
C LEU A 23 -10.13 25.90 -1.24
N VAL A 24 -11.13 25.76 -2.12
CA VAL A 24 -11.02 24.93 -3.32
C VAL A 24 -9.97 25.47 -4.29
N SER A 25 -9.93 26.79 -4.51
CA SER A 25 -8.90 27.40 -5.37
C SER A 25 -7.49 27.23 -4.80
N VAL A 26 -7.31 27.40 -3.48
CA VAL A 26 -6.04 27.16 -2.79
C VAL A 26 -5.59 25.70 -2.94
N LEU A 27 -6.51 24.74 -2.84
CA LEU A 27 -6.23 23.32 -3.06
C LEU A 27 -5.75 23.05 -4.49
N VAL A 28 -6.47 23.57 -5.50
CA VAL A 28 -6.07 23.38 -6.90
C VAL A 28 -4.70 24.01 -7.16
N LEU A 29 -4.48 25.24 -6.66
CA LEU A 29 -3.20 25.93 -6.79
C LEU A 29 -2.07 25.19 -6.10
N SER A 30 -2.30 24.59 -4.93
CA SER A 30 -1.26 23.83 -4.23
C SER A 30 -0.87 22.55 -4.97
N ILE A 31 -1.84 21.84 -5.57
CA ILE A 31 -1.57 20.68 -6.43
C ILE A 31 -0.73 21.11 -7.65
N VAL A 32 -1.13 22.20 -8.32
CA VAL A 32 -0.36 22.75 -9.45
C VAL A 32 1.05 23.14 -9.01
N LEU A 33 1.19 23.79 -7.85
CA LEU A 33 2.48 24.17 -7.28
C LEU A 33 3.37 22.94 -7.05
N ILE A 34 2.85 21.88 -6.43
CA ILE A 34 3.59 20.61 -6.23
C ILE A 34 4.06 20.05 -7.57
N LEU A 35 3.16 19.96 -8.55
CA LEU A 35 3.48 19.41 -9.86
C LEU A 35 4.54 20.26 -10.59
N VAL A 36 4.47 21.59 -10.51
CA VAL A 36 5.45 22.49 -11.12
C VAL A 36 6.81 22.36 -10.42
N LEU A 37 6.85 22.31 -9.09
CA LEU A 37 8.10 22.15 -8.33
C LEU A 37 8.79 20.82 -8.64
N ILE A 38 8.02 19.73 -8.77
CA ILE A 38 8.56 18.39 -9.07
C ILE A 38 8.93 18.26 -10.55
N LEU A 39 8.05 18.63 -11.48
CA LEU A 39 8.23 18.34 -12.91
C LEU A 39 9.10 19.37 -13.63
N ALA A 40 8.92 20.66 -13.32
CA ALA A 40 9.66 21.74 -13.99
C ALA A 40 10.96 22.07 -13.25
N PHE A 41 10.87 22.30 -11.94
CA PHE A 41 12.04 22.68 -11.12
C PHE A 41 12.84 21.49 -10.59
N ARG A 42 12.33 20.25 -10.75
CA ARG A 42 12.98 19.00 -10.30
C ARG A 42 13.37 19.02 -8.82
N ILE A 43 12.56 19.69 -8.00
CA ILE A 43 12.73 19.70 -6.54
C ILE A 43 12.22 18.37 -5.99
N GLN A 44 12.91 17.85 -4.97
CA GLN A 44 12.51 16.61 -4.30
C GLN A 44 11.07 16.71 -3.78
N ALA A 45 10.30 15.62 -3.91
CA ALA A 45 8.88 15.59 -3.57
C ALA A 45 8.58 16.05 -2.13
N PHE A 46 9.40 15.64 -1.16
CA PHE A 46 9.24 16.04 0.24
C PHE A 46 9.33 17.56 0.43
N VAL A 47 10.36 18.21 -0.12
CA VAL A 47 10.52 19.67 -0.07
C VAL A 47 9.36 20.37 -0.79
N SER A 48 8.94 19.84 -1.93
CA SER A 48 7.81 20.39 -2.70
C SER A 48 6.50 20.34 -1.92
N LEU A 49 6.24 19.25 -1.19
CA LEU A 49 5.08 19.10 -0.31
C LEU A 49 5.13 20.06 0.88
N LEU A 50 6.29 20.28 1.49
CA LEU A 50 6.44 21.26 2.57
C LEU A 50 6.18 22.69 2.10
N LEU A 51 6.73 23.08 0.94
CA LEU A 51 6.47 24.38 0.35
C LEU A 51 4.99 24.57 0.01
N ALA A 52 4.33 23.53 -0.49
CA ALA A 52 2.91 23.56 -0.75
C ALA A 52 2.08 23.63 0.55
N ALA A 53 2.50 22.96 1.63
CA ALA A 53 1.84 23.07 2.93
C ALA A 53 1.94 24.49 3.51
N ILE A 54 3.11 25.13 3.39
CA ILE A 54 3.29 26.55 3.76
C ILE A 54 2.38 27.44 2.92
N PHE A 55 2.36 27.23 1.60
CA PHE A 55 1.48 27.98 0.70
C PHE A 55 0.00 27.82 1.11
N VAL A 56 -0.45 26.60 1.41
CA VAL A 56 -1.83 26.35 1.85
C VAL A 56 -2.11 27.04 3.18
N GLY A 57 -1.22 26.94 4.18
CA GLY A 57 -1.42 27.57 5.49
C GLY A 57 -1.53 29.09 5.42
N ILE A 58 -0.80 29.73 4.51
CA ILE A 58 -0.86 31.18 4.29
C ILE A 58 -2.07 31.56 3.43
N ALA A 59 -2.27 30.88 2.30
CA ALA A 59 -3.29 31.24 1.31
C ALA A 59 -4.71 30.84 1.72
N SER A 60 -4.86 29.86 2.63
CA SER A 60 -6.17 29.47 3.18
C SER A 60 -6.77 30.59 4.03
N GLY A 61 -5.95 31.44 4.65
CA GLY A 61 -6.37 32.49 5.58
C GLY A 61 -7.05 31.96 6.84
N THR A 62 -6.73 30.73 7.26
CA THR A 62 -7.38 30.03 8.39
C THR A 62 -6.56 30.02 9.67
N MET A 63 -5.28 30.41 9.63
CA MET A 63 -4.35 30.38 10.76
C MET A 63 -3.40 31.57 10.71
N GLU A 64 -2.76 31.89 11.83
CA GLU A 64 -1.73 32.92 11.86
C GLU A 64 -0.41 32.43 11.25
N LEU A 65 0.39 33.33 10.67
CA LEU A 65 1.66 32.96 10.04
C LEU A 65 2.62 32.27 11.02
N ILE A 66 2.56 32.61 12.30
CA ILE A 66 3.42 32.04 13.34
C ILE A 66 3.03 30.59 13.68
N GLU A 67 1.79 30.19 13.40
CA GLU A 67 1.24 28.85 13.69
C GLU A 67 1.53 27.84 12.56
N VAL A 68 1.86 28.32 11.36
CA VAL A 68 2.09 27.46 10.18
C VAL A 68 3.18 26.42 10.45
N GLY A 69 4.28 26.83 11.08
CA GLY A 69 5.40 25.94 11.39
C GLY A 69 5.01 24.83 12.37
N ASP A 70 4.32 25.18 13.46
CA ASP A 70 3.86 24.21 14.45
C ASP A 70 2.76 23.30 13.89
N THR A 71 1.86 23.82 13.07
CA THR A 71 0.83 23.02 12.39
C THR A 71 1.44 21.97 11.46
N ILE A 72 2.49 22.34 10.70
CA ILE A 72 3.24 21.39 9.87
C ILE A 72 3.92 20.32 10.75
N LYS A 73 4.56 20.74 11.84
CA LYS A 73 5.24 19.85 12.79
C LYS A 73 4.27 18.83 13.38
N ASP A 74 3.11 19.29 13.86
CA ASP A 74 2.12 18.45 14.53
C ASP A 74 1.42 17.50 13.54
N GLY A 75 1.07 18.00 12.34
CA GLY A 75 0.52 17.18 11.27
C GLY A 75 1.49 16.07 10.82
N MET A 76 2.78 16.42 10.67
CA MET A 76 3.82 15.45 10.36
C MET A 76 4.06 14.46 11.50
N GLY A 77 4.08 14.93 12.76
CA GLY A 77 4.29 14.10 13.95
C GLY A 77 3.20 13.04 14.12
N GLY A 78 1.92 13.43 13.93
CA GLY A 78 0.79 12.50 13.99
C GLY A 78 0.85 11.42 12.91
N ALA A 79 1.17 11.79 11.67
CA ALA A 79 1.29 10.84 10.57
C ALA A 79 2.51 9.92 10.73
N LEU A 80 3.69 10.47 11.01
CA LEU A 80 4.93 9.71 11.16
C LEU A 80 4.91 8.79 12.38
N GLY A 81 4.29 9.20 13.49
CA GLY A 81 4.23 8.39 14.71
C GLY A 81 3.63 7.00 14.47
N PHE A 82 2.61 6.90 13.62
CA PHE A 82 2.02 5.62 13.22
C PHE A 82 2.74 4.98 12.04
N ILE A 83 3.00 5.77 10.99
CA ILE A 83 3.41 5.26 9.68
C ILE A 83 4.90 4.90 9.65
N ALA A 84 5.77 5.67 10.33
CA ALA A 84 7.21 5.45 10.28
C ALA A 84 7.60 4.10 10.89
N THR A 85 6.96 3.68 11.98
CA THR A 85 7.24 2.37 12.60
C THR A 85 6.80 1.22 11.71
N ILE A 86 5.61 1.31 11.10
CA ILE A 86 5.08 0.28 10.20
C ILE A 86 5.95 0.16 8.94
N ILE A 87 6.29 1.29 8.31
CA ILE A 87 7.17 1.30 7.13
C ILE A 87 8.57 0.82 7.49
N GLY A 88 9.14 1.25 8.62
CA GLY A 88 10.47 0.85 9.06
C GLY A 88 10.57 -0.66 9.30
N LEU A 89 9.64 -1.23 10.06
CA LEU A 89 9.55 -2.68 10.26
C LEU A 89 9.29 -3.41 8.94
N GLY A 90 8.37 -2.89 8.11
CA GLY A 90 8.08 -3.44 6.79
C GLY A 90 9.29 -3.47 5.86
N ALA A 91 10.12 -2.42 5.89
CA ALA A 91 11.34 -2.32 5.10
C ALA A 91 12.39 -3.35 5.54
N ILE A 92 12.61 -3.50 6.86
CA ILE A 92 13.50 -4.54 7.40
C ILE A 92 12.99 -5.93 7.02
N PHE A 93 11.70 -6.18 7.21
CA PHE A 93 11.05 -7.43 6.85
C PHE A 93 11.16 -7.75 5.34
N GLY A 94 10.92 -6.77 4.48
CA GLY A 94 11.08 -6.91 3.02
C GLY A 94 12.52 -7.21 2.62
N GLN A 95 13.49 -6.52 3.24
CA GLN A 95 14.92 -6.76 3.03
C GLN A 95 15.36 -8.17 3.44
N MET A 96 14.81 -8.74 4.53
CA MET A 96 15.08 -10.12 4.91
C MET A 96 14.59 -11.13 3.86
N ILE A 97 13.42 -10.90 3.27
CA ILE A 97 12.88 -11.75 2.18
C ILE A 97 13.74 -11.64 0.92
N GLU A 98 14.24 -10.45 0.63
CA GLU A 98 15.17 -10.21 -0.49
C GLU A 98 16.50 -10.94 -0.27
N HIS A 99 17.18 -10.67 0.86
CA HIS A 99 18.51 -11.19 1.15
C HIS A 99 18.55 -12.72 1.27
N SER A 100 17.47 -13.34 1.75
CA SER A 100 17.35 -14.80 1.87
C SER A 100 17.06 -15.52 0.55
N GLY A 101 16.88 -14.80 -0.55
CA GLY A 101 16.43 -15.38 -1.81
C GLY A 101 14.96 -15.80 -1.81
N GLY A 102 14.17 -15.35 -0.83
CA GLY A 102 12.77 -15.72 -0.66
C GLY A 102 11.91 -15.32 -1.85
N ALA A 103 12.17 -14.15 -2.44
CA ALA A 103 11.52 -13.68 -3.67
C ALA A 103 11.76 -14.65 -4.84
N GLN A 104 13.00 -15.13 -5.01
CA GLN A 104 13.37 -16.09 -6.04
C GLN A 104 12.74 -17.46 -5.78
N SER A 105 12.73 -17.92 -4.53
CA SER A 105 12.07 -19.16 -4.14
C SER A 105 10.59 -19.14 -4.49
N LEU A 106 9.89 -18.05 -4.14
CA LEU A 106 8.47 -17.90 -4.44
C LEU A 106 8.19 -17.85 -5.95
N ALA A 107 9.01 -17.12 -6.71
CA ALA A 107 8.91 -17.07 -8.18
C ALA A 107 9.09 -18.45 -8.81
N ASN A 108 10.15 -19.18 -8.42
CA ASN A 108 10.41 -20.54 -8.88
C ASN A 108 9.28 -21.51 -8.48
N GLY A 109 8.76 -21.36 -7.27
CA GLY A 109 7.62 -22.11 -6.76
C GLY A 109 6.37 -21.91 -7.59
N MET A 110 5.98 -20.66 -7.86
CA MET A 110 4.83 -20.34 -8.70
C MET A 110 5.02 -20.86 -10.12
N LEU A 111 6.21 -20.72 -10.71
CA LEU A 111 6.51 -21.27 -12.03
C LEU A 111 6.39 -22.80 -12.06
N LYS A 112 6.83 -23.50 -11.00
CA LYS A 112 6.66 -24.95 -10.88
C LYS A 112 5.20 -25.36 -10.75
N THR A 113 4.39 -24.59 -10.03
CA THR A 113 2.96 -24.88 -9.83
C THR A 113 2.12 -24.63 -11.08
N PHE A 114 2.31 -23.49 -11.76
CA PHE A 114 1.52 -23.13 -12.94
C PHE A 114 2.08 -23.71 -14.25
N GLY A 115 3.38 -24.02 -14.28
CA GLY A 115 4.12 -24.45 -15.45
C GLY A 115 4.49 -23.31 -16.40
N GLU A 116 5.52 -23.53 -17.22
CA GLU A 116 6.05 -22.53 -18.17
C GLU A 116 5.00 -22.04 -19.18
N ARG A 117 4.04 -22.91 -19.54
CA ARG A 117 2.94 -22.56 -20.45
C ARG A 117 2.03 -21.45 -19.90
N ARG A 118 1.94 -21.31 -18.56
CA ARG A 118 1.14 -20.29 -17.86
C ARG A 118 2.03 -19.36 -17.04
N ALA A 119 3.28 -19.19 -17.45
CA ALA A 119 4.24 -18.32 -16.76
C ALA A 119 3.71 -16.90 -16.52
N ASN A 120 2.90 -16.33 -17.42
CA ASN A 120 2.32 -14.99 -17.20
C ASN A 120 1.47 -14.92 -15.93
N TRP A 121 0.71 -15.98 -15.60
CA TRP A 121 -0.08 -16.06 -14.37
C TRP A 121 0.81 -16.22 -13.14
N ALA A 122 1.81 -17.10 -13.25
CA ALA A 122 2.80 -17.30 -12.19
C ALA A 122 3.49 -15.98 -11.84
N MET A 123 4.02 -15.30 -12.85
CA MET A 123 4.73 -14.03 -12.70
C MET A 123 3.84 -12.94 -12.11
N LEU A 124 2.57 -12.84 -12.55
CA LEU A 124 1.65 -11.85 -11.98
C LEU A 124 1.38 -12.11 -10.50
N LEU A 125 1.07 -13.35 -10.11
CA LEU A 125 0.81 -13.69 -8.71
C LEU A 125 2.07 -13.57 -7.85
N THR A 126 3.23 -13.95 -8.38
CA THR A 126 4.53 -13.70 -7.76
C THR A 126 4.72 -12.21 -7.47
N GLY A 127 4.48 -11.35 -8.46
CA GLY A 127 4.58 -9.90 -8.28
C GLY A 127 3.59 -9.37 -7.26
N PHE A 128 2.35 -9.84 -7.33
CA PHE A 128 1.29 -9.46 -6.41
C PHE A 128 1.63 -9.78 -4.95
N LEU A 129 2.21 -10.95 -4.68
CA LEU A 129 2.58 -11.39 -3.33
C LEU A 129 3.86 -10.73 -2.81
N ILE A 130 4.90 -10.67 -3.65
CA ILE A 130 6.22 -10.12 -3.26
C ILE A 130 6.11 -8.62 -2.99
N SER A 131 5.28 -7.90 -3.74
CA SER A 131 5.12 -6.46 -3.56
C SER A 131 4.39 -6.05 -2.28
N ILE A 132 3.85 -6.99 -1.50
CA ILE A 132 3.21 -6.66 -0.21
C ILE A 132 4.28 -6.11 0.76
N PRO A 133 5.41 -6.80 1.00
CA PRO A 133 6.50 -6.23 1.81
C PRO A 133 7.68 -5.67 1.03
N VAL A 134 7.94 -6.12 -0.20
CA VAL A 134 9.12 -5.70 -0.96
C VAL A 134 8.77 -4.48 -1.80
N PHE A 135 9.64 -3.47 -1.79
CA PHE A 135 9.47 -2.29 -2.63
C PHE A 135 9.51 -2.65 -4.12
N LEU A 136 8.76 -1.89 -4.93
CA LEU A 136 8.55 -2.23 -6.33
C LEU A 136 9.85 -2.16 -7.14
N ASP A 137 10.65 -1.12 -6.93
CA ASP A 137 11.95 -0.91 -7.57
C ASP A 137 12.92 -2.05 -7.25
N VAL A 138 13.04 -2.38 -5.97
CA VAL A 138 13.89 -3.44 -5.44
C VAL A 138 13.43 -4.81 -5.96
N GLY A 139 12.14 -5.13 -5.85
CA GLY A 139 11.58 -6.40 -6.29
C GLY A 139 11.79 -6.69 -7.77
N VAL A 140 11.77 -5.66 -8.63
CA VAL A 140 12.03 -5.82 -10.06
C VAL A 140 13.48 -6.21 -10.32
N VAL A 141 14.43 -5.59 -9.63
CA VAL A 141 15.87 -5.88 -9.77
C VAL A 141 16.17 -7.31 -9.32
N ILE A 142 15.59 -7.75 -8.20
CA ILE A 142 15.76 -9.12 -7.66
C ILE A 142 15.23 -10.19 -8.62
N LEU A 143 14.09 -9.92 -9.26
CA LEU A 143 13.40 -10.88 -10.13
C LEU A 143 13.86 -10.81 -11.59
N ALA A 144 14.60 -9.77 -11.98
CA ALA A 144 15.13 -9.61 -13.33
C ALA A 144 15.94 -10.83 -13.82
N PRO A 145 16.85 -11.44 -13.02
CA PRO A 145 17.56 -12.65 -13.43
C PRO A 145 16.64 -13.82 -13.78
N ILE A 146 15.53 -14.00 -13.04
CA ILE A 146 14.54 -15.06 -13.30
C ILE A 146 13.80 -14.78 -14.60
N ILE A 147 13.39 -13.53 -14.81
CA ILE A 147 12.75 -13.09 -16.05
C ILE A 147 13.67 -13.37 -17.25
N TYR A 148 14.96 -13.00 -17.15
CA TYR A 148 15.92 -13.19 -18.23
C TYR A 148 16.20 -14.67 -18.50
N ALA A 149 16.36 -15.49 -17.46
CA ALA A 149 16.53 -16.93 -17.58
C ALA A 149 15.32 -17.58 -18.27
N LEU A 150 14.10 -17.17 -17.90
CA LEU A 150 12.87 -17.69 -18.48
C LEU A 150 12.69 -17.25 -19.94
N ALA A 151 13.06 -16.01 -20.27
CA ALA A 151 13.09 -15.51 -21.64
C ALA A 151 14.07 -16.32 -22.51
N ARG A 152 15.28 -16.59 -22.01
CA ARG A 152 16.28 -17.42 -22.72
C ARG A 152 15.77 -18.85 -22.95
N ARG A 153 15.28 -19.50 -21.91
CA ARG A 153 14.80 -20.90 -21.99
C ARG A 153 13.58 -21.07 -22.89
N SER A 154 12.64 -20.13 -22.83
CA SER A 154 11.39 -20.21 -23.60
C SER A 154 11.50 -19.66 -25.03
N GLY A 155 12.59 -18.95 -25.35
CA GLY A 155 12.75 -18.21 -26.61
C GLY A 155 11.76 -17.04 -26.78
N LYS A 156 11.03 -16.68 -25.72
CA LYS A 156 10.05 -15.58 -25.74
C LYS A 156 10.68 -14.27 -25.31
N SER A 157 10.00 -13.17 -25.60
CA SER A 157 10.44 -11.85 -25.13
C SER A 157 10.44 -11.78 -23.60
N VAL A 158 11.40 -11.04 -23.05
CA VAL A 158 11.44 -10.58 -21.65
C VAL A 158 10.09 -10.00 -21.21
N LEU A 159 9.43 -9.23 -22.08
CA LEU A 159 8.16 -8.56 -21.78
C LEU A 159 7.01 -9.51 -21.48
N VAL A 160 7.04 -10.73 -22.03
CA VAL A 160 6.02 -11.76 -21.76
C VAL A 160 5.95 -12.09 -20.26
N PHE A 161 7.08 -12.01 -19.57
CA PHE A 161 7.21 -12.34 -18.15
C PHE A 161 7.28 -11.09 -17.27
N ALA A 162 7.97 -10.04 -17.73
CA ALA A 162 8.14 -8.79 -17.00
C ALA A 162 6.83 -8.01 -16.86
N LEU A 163 6.01 -7.89 -17.92
CA LEU A 163 4.77 -7.10 -17.86
C LEU A 163 3.76 -7.66 -16.86
N PRO A 164 3.44 -8.97 -16.85
CA PRO A 164 2.54 -9.52 -15.83
C PRO A 164 3.10 -9.36 -14.41
N LEU A 165 4.41 -9.56 -14.21
CA LEU A 165 5.07 -9.34 -12.93
C LEU A 165 4.87 -7.90 -12.45
N LEU A 166 5.26 -6.93 -13.29
CA LEU A 166 5.16 -5.50 -12.99
C LEU A 166 3.71 -5.07 -12.72
N ALA A 167 2.74 -5.60 -13.48
CA ALA A 167 1.34 -5.32 -13.26
C ALA A 167 0.87 -5.83 -11.89
N GLY A 168 1.22 -7.06 -11.52
CA GLY A 168 0.94 -7.61 -10.19
C GLY A 168 1.56 -6.77 -9.07
N MET A 169 2.84 -6.41 -9.22
CA MET A 169 3.56 -5.58 -8.24
C MET A 169 2.94 -4.19 -8.12
N ALA A 170 2.71 -3.48 -9.24
CA ALA A 170 2.19 -2.12 -9.24
C ALA A 170 0.81 -2.04 -8.59
N VAL A 171 -0.07 -3.01 -8.88
CA VAL A 171 -1.41 -3.05 -8.29
C VAL A 171 -1.32 -3.26 -6.78
N THR A 172 -0.58 -4.25 -6.30
CA THR A 172 -0.39 -4.45 -4.86
C THR A 172 0.23 -3.24 -4.19
N HIS A 173 1.28 -2.67 -4.79
CA HIS A 173 1.99 -1.51 -4.26
C HIS A 173 1.07 -0.30 -4.04
N ALA A 174 0.08 -0.12 -4.93
CA ALA A 174 -0.84 0.99 -4.88
C ALA A 174 -2.12 0.71 -4.06
N PHE A 175 -2.48 -0.55 -3.81
CA PHE A 175 -3.80 -0.92 -3.25
C PHE A 175 -3.70 -1.54 -1.86
N VAL A 176 -2.59 -2.22 -1.52
CA VAL A 176 -2.52 -3.11 -0.35
C VAL A 176 -1.51 -2.57 0.67
N PRO A 177 -1.95 -2.18 1.89
CA PRO A 177 -1.05 -1.91 3.01
C PRO A 177 -0.20 -3.15 3.38
N PRO A 178 1.04 -3.01 3.93
CA PRO A 178 1.56 -1.88 4.69
C PRO A 178 2.30 -0.81 3.85
N THR A 179 2.20 -0.86 2.53
CA THR A 179 2.85 0.12 1.65
C THR A 179 2.51 1.57 2.03
N PRO A 180 3.47 2.52 1.93
CA PRO A 180 3.33 3.85 2.54
C PRO A 180 2.04 4.59 2.15
N GLY A 181 1.70 4.61 0.86
CA GLY A 181 0.52 5.30 0.34
C GLY A 181 -0.80 4.71 0.88
N PRO A 182 -1.10 3.42 0.63
CA PRO A 182 -2.27 2.76 1.17
C PRO A 182 -2.38 2.80 2.70
N THR A 183 -1.26 2.67 3.42
CA THR A 183 -1.24 2.81 4.89
C THR A 183 -1.60 4.23 5.32
N PHE A 184 -1.09 5.25 4.62
CA PHE A 184 -1.47 6.64 4.89
C PHE A 184 -2.96 6.88 4.63
N VAL A 185 -3.52 6.33 3.55
CA VAL A 185 -4.96 6.46 3.26
C VAL A 185 -5.80 5.78 4.36
N ALA A 186 -5.41 4.58 4.80
CA ALA A 186 -6.07 3.90 5.91
C ALA A 186 -5.99 4.72 7.21
N PHE A 187 -4.83 5.32 7.50
CA PHE A 187 -4.63 6.21 8.65
C PHE A 187 -5.47 7.49 8.55
N ALA A 188 -5.46 8.17 7.40
CA ALA A 188 -6.18 9.42 7.18
C ALA A 188 -7.70 9.22 7.25
N LEU A 189 -8.20 8.12 6.68
CA LEU A 189 -9.62 7.74 6.73
C LEU A 189 -9.99 7.01 8.04
N GLN A 190 -9.02 6.71 8.89
CA GLN A 190 -9.20 6.05 10.19
C GLN A 190 -9.90 4.68 10.04
N VAL A 191 -9.59 3.99 8.94
CA VAL A 191 -10.09 2.65 8.64
C VAL A 191 -9.14 1.62 9.24
N PRO A 192 -9.63 0.58 9.95
CA PRO A 192 -8.75 -0.44 10.49
C PRO A 192 -7.94 -1.11 9.38
N LEU A 193 -6.64 -1.27 9.62
CA LEU A 193 -5.69 -1.67 8.57
C LEU A 193 -6.03 -3.01 7.92
N GLY A 194 -6.60 -3.96 8.66
CA GLY A 194 -7.01 -5.25 8.11
C GLY A 194 -8.17 -5.16 7.13
N TYR A 195 -9.10 -4.21 7.30
CA TYR A 195 -10.14 -3.95 6.29
C TYR A 195 -9.53 -3.33 5.03
N ALA A 196 -8.58 -2.40 5.19
CA ALA A 196 -7.87 -1.80 4.07
C ALA A 196 -7.07 -2.86 3.28
N ILE A 197 -6.39 -3.78 3.97
CA ILE A 197 -5.72 -4.94 3.37
C ILE A 197 -6.71 -5.83 2.64
N LEU A 198 -7.82 -6.22 3.30
CA LEU A 198 -8.81 -7.13 2.73
C LEU A 198 -9.40 -6.55 1.44
N TRP A 199 -9.89 -5.31 1.49
CA TRP A 199 -10.46 -4.66 0.31
C TRP A 199 -9.40 -4.34 -0.74
N GLY A 200 -8.18 -3.99 -0.34
CA GLY A 200 -7.03 -3.83 -1.22
C GLY A 200 -6.74 -5.11 -2.01
N VAL A 201 -6.80 -6.28 -1.38
CA VAL A 201 -6.61 -7.58 -2.06
C VAL A 201 -7.83 -7.96 -2.88
N VAL A 202 -9.05 -7.79 -2.35
CA VAL A 202 -10.31 -8.15 -3.03
C VAL A 202 -10.51 -7.33 -4.31
N VAL A 203 -10.11 -6.05 -4.32
CA VAL A 203 -10.19 -5.19 -5.51
C VAL A 203 -8.91 -5.28 -6.35
N GLY A 204 -7.76 -5.32 -5.69
CA GLY A 204 -6.45 -5.34 -6.35
C GLY A 204 -6.21 -6.63 -7.13
N LEU A 205 -6.51 -7.80 -6.57
CA LEU A 205 -6.25 -9.06 -7.26
C LEU A 205 -7.05 -9.16 -8.58
N PRO A 206 -8.38 -8.93 -8.63
CA PRO A 206 -9.10 -8.85 -9.90
C PRO A 206 -8.53 -7.80 -10.86
N THR A 207 -8.17 -6.63 -10.35
CA THR A 207 -7.57 -5.56 -11.17
C THR A 207 -6.27 -6.04 -11.83
N ALA A 208 -5.40 -6.71 -11.08
CA ALA A 208 -4.18 -7.31 -11.62
C ALA A 208 -4.51 -8.40 -12.65
N LEU A 209 -5.43 -9.31 -12.35
CA LEU A 209 -5.81 -10.40 -13.26
C LEU A 209 -6.37 -9.92 -14.60
N ILE A 210 -7.13 -8.82 -14.60
CA ILE A 210 -7.67 -8.21 -15.83
C ILE A 210 -6.55 -7.71 -16.76
N THR A 211 -5.35 -7.40 -16.24
CA THR A 211 -4.23 -6.93 -17.07
C THR A 211 -3.57 -8.05 -17.90
N ILE A 212 -3.76 -9.33 -17.54
CA ILE A 212 -3.07 -10.46 -18.17
C ILE A 212 -3.21 -10.53 -19.69
N PRO A 213 -4.41 -10.40 -20.29
CA PRO A 213 -4.56 -10.44 -21.74
C PRO A 213 -3.80 -9.31 -22.44
N LEU A 214 -3.78 -8.12 -21.83
CA LEU A 214 -3.06 -6.97 -22.35
C LEU A 214 -1.54 -7.18 -22.25
N CYS A 215 -1.04 -7.58 -21.09
CA CYS A 215 0.38 -7.90 -20.90
C CYS A 215 0.87 -8.97 -21.88
N ARG A 216 0.05 -10.01 -22.10
CA ARG A 216 0.37 -11.06 -23.08
C ARG A 216 0.44 -10.53 -24.50
N ARG A 217 -0.57 -9.77 -24.95
CA ARG A 217 -0.60 -9.20 -26.31
C ARG A 217 0.58 -8.26 -26.55
N LEU A 218 0.93 -7.42 -25.57
CA LEU A 218 2.04 -6.50 -25.68
C LEU A 218 3.39 -7.23 -25.67
N GLY A 219 3.56 -8.23 -24.81
CA GLY A 219 4.80 -9.02 -24.74
C GLY A 219 5.04 -9.91 -25.97
N GLU A 220 3.98 -10.38 -26.63
CA GLU A 220 4.10 -11.11 -27.90
C GLU A 220 4.33 -10.16 -29.09
N LYS A 221 3.81 -8.93 -29.04
CA LYS A 221 3.95 -7.92 -30.11
C LYS A 221 5.35 -7.29 -30.14
N PHE A 222 5.91 -6.96 -28.97
CA PHE A 222 7.21 -6.30 -28.87
C PHE A 222 8.28 -7.29 -28.41
N HIS A 223 9.13 -7.73 -29.33
CA HIS A 223 10.17 -8.70 -29.01
C HIS A 223 11.44 -8.03 -28.49
N ILE A 224 11.59 -7.98 -27.17
CA ILE A 224 12.83 -7.61 -26.49
C ILE A 224 13.57 -8.88 -26.07
N GLN A 225 14.81 -9.01 -26.55
CA GLN A 225 15.71 -10.10 -26.18
C GLN A 225 16.32 -9.86 -24.78
N PRO A 226 16.57 -10.93 -24.00
CA PRO A 226 17.30 -10.79 -22.74
C PRO A 226 18.71 -10.25 -23.01
N PRO A 227 19.32 -9.51 -22.06
CA PRO A 227 20.69 -9.05 -22.19
C PRO A 227 21.65 -10.22 -22.48
N PRO A 228 22.68 -10.02 -23.33
CA PRO A 228 23.69 -11.04 -23.56
C PRO A 228 24.39 -11.35 -22.25
N VAL A 229 24.58 -12.65 -21.97
CA VAL A 229 25.38 -13.10 -20.83
C VAL A 229 26.83 -12.86 -21.23
N ALA A 230 27.62 -12.14 -20.41
CA ALA A 230 29.04 -12.02 -20.64
C ALA A 230 29.66 -13.43 -20.65
N GLU A 231 30.54 -13.74 -21.60
CA GLU A 231 31.12 -15.08 -21.81
C GLU A 231 31.85 -15.64 -20.56
N GLU A 232 32.19 -14.80 -19.58
CA GLU A 232 32.81 -15.18 -18.30
C GLU A 232 31.82 -15.39 -17.15
N ALA A 233 30.57 -14.96 -17.32
CA ALA A 233 29.49 -15.39 -16.45
C ALA A 233 28.95 -16.70 -17.03
N GLU A 234 29.65 -17.81 -16.77
CA GLU A 234 28.96 -19.10 -16.67
C GLU A 234 27.65 -18.82 -15.92
N GLU A 235 26.50 -19.26 -16.45
CA GLU A 235 25.27 -19.26 -15.65
C GLU A 235 25.61 -20.11 -14.43
N GLU A 236 26.14 -19.50 -13.36
CA GLU A 236 26.27 -20.15 -12.07
C GLU A 236 24.84 -20.61 -11.83
N PRO A 237 24.57 -21.93 -11.84
CA PRO A 237 23.21 -22.43 -11.74
C PRO A 237 22.69 -21.79 -10.48
N VAL A 238 21.69 -20.88 -10.60
CA VAL A 238 21.20 -19.99 -9.52
C VAL A 238 21.47 -20.69 -8.21
N LYS A 239 22.56 -20.30 -7.53
CA LYS A 239 23.16 -21.13 -6.50
C LYS A 239 22.02 -21.58 -5.61
N THR A 240 21.64 -22.86 -5.68
CA THR A 240 20.58 -23.44 -4.84
C THR A 240 21.11 -23.61 -3.42
N ILE A 241 21.91 -22.64 -2.97
CA ILE A 241 22.37 -22.49 -1.62
C ILE A 241 21.13 -22.07 -0.85
N GLY A 242 20.54 -23.06 -0.17
CA GLY A 242 19.59 -22.87 0.92
C GLY A 242 18.37 -21.99 0.62
N LEU A 243 17.79 -22.01 -0.60
CA LEU A 243 16.56 -21.26 -0.84
C LEU A 243 15.47 -21.73 0.16
N PRO A 244 14.83 -20.80 0.89
CA PRO A 244 13.79 -21.14 1.85
C PRO A 244 12.62 -21.79 1.11
N SER A 245 11.89 -22.69 1.78
CA SER A 245 10.76 -23.35 1.12
C SER A 245 9.67 -22.33 0.73
N VAL A 246 8.97 -22.57 -0.37
CA VAL A 246 7.87 -21.70 -0.84
C VAL A 246 6.81 -21.54 0.25
N PHE A 247 6.53 -22.62 0.99
CA PHE A 247 5.60 -22.59 2.12
C PHE A 247 6.11 -21.69 3.25
N THR A 248 7.40 -21.76 3.58
CA THR A 248 8.03 -20.87 4.56
C THR A 248 7.87 -19.41 4.15
N ILE A 249 8.16 -19.07 2.89
CA ILE A 249 8.02 -17.71 2.38
C ILE A 249 6.57 -17.24 2.41
N LEU A 250 5.61 -18.07 1.96
CA LEU A 250 4.18 -17.75 2.04
C LEU A 250 3.70 -17.57 3.48
N ALA A 251 4.17 -18.39 4.42
CA ALA A 251 3.82 -18.29 5.83
C ALA A 251 4.40 -17.02 6.47
N VAL A 252 5.66 -16.69 6.15
CA VAL A 252 6.32 -15.47 6.63
C VAL A 252 5.63 -14.22 6.05
N LEU A 253 5.35 -14.19 4.75
CA LEU A 253 4.61 -13.12 4.06
C LEU A 253 3.19 -12.94 4.61
N GLY A 254 2.44 -14.04 4.68
CA GLY A 254 1.02 -14.03 5.01
C GLY A 254 0.74 -13.92 6.50
N GLY A 255 1.67 -14.35 7.36
CA GLY A 255 1.47 -14.44 8.81
C GLY A 255 1.06 -13.10 9.45
N PRO A 256 1.89 -12.04 9.36
CA PRO A 256 1.55 -10.73 9.91
C PRO A 256 0.25 -10.16 9.33
N VAL A 257 0.07 -10.29 8.01
CA VAL A 257 -1.10 -9.79 7.29
C VAL A 257 -2.37 -10.48 7.79
N LEU A 258 -2.35 -11.80 7.93
CA LEU A 258 -3.48 -12.59 8.41
C LEU A 258 -3.85 -12.23 9.85
N ILE A 259 -2.86 -12.05 10.72
CA ILE A 259 -3.07 -11.66 12.12
C ILE A 259 -3.73 -10.27 12.20
N ILE A 260 -3.28 -9.30 11.38
CA ILE A 260 -3.88 -7.95 11.29
C ILE A 260 -5.33 -8.01 10.81
N VAL A 261 -5.60 -8.82 9.77
CA VAL A 261 -6.96 -8.98 9.21
C VAL A 261 -7.89 -9.59 10.26
N ILE A 262 -7.48 -10.68 10.92
CA ILE A 262 -8.28 -11.34 11.96
C ILE A 262 -8.58 -10.36 13.11
N ALA A 263 -7.59 -9.60 13.58
CA ALA A 263 -7.81 -8.61 14.62
C ALA A 263 -8.78 -7.50 14.20
N SER A 264 -8.74 -7.06 12.95
CA SER A 264 -9.67 -6.04 12.43
C SER A 264 -11.12 -6.55 12.39
N PHE A 265 -11.33 -7.84 12.11
CA PHE A 265 -12.65 -8.47 12.21
C PHE A 265 -13.14 -8.56 13.66
N VAL A 266 -12.27 -8.97 14.60
CA VAL A 266 -12.59 -9.01 16.03
C VAL A 266 -12.94 -7.61 16.53
N GLU A 267 -12.13 -6.61 16.18
CA GLU A 267 -12.39 -5.20 16.48
C GLU A 267 -13.73 -4.74 15.92
N GLY A 268 -14.04 -5.06 14.65
CA GLY A 268 -15.34 -4.76 14.05
C GLY A 268 -16.51 -5.40 14.80
N SER A 269 -16.34 -6.65 15.28
CA SER A 269 -17.37 -7.34 16.05
C SER A 269 -17.62 -6.73 17.44
N ILE A 270 -16.59 -6.11 18.03
CA ILE A 270 -16.70 -5.37 19.30
C ILE A 270 -17.28 -3.99 19.04
N ALA A 271 -16.86 -3.32 17.97
CA ALA A 271 -17.39 -2.03 17.54
C ALA A 271 -18.91 -2.09 17.29
N ALA A 272 -19.42 -3.21 16.75
CA ALA A 272 -20.85 -3.43 16.57
C ALA A 272 -21.66 -3.45 17.90
N ARG A 273 -21.00 -3.57 19.05
CA ARG A 273 -21.62 -3.57 20.38
C ARG A 273 -21.61 -2.20 21.05
N VAL A 274 -20.94 -1.20 20.46
CA VAL A 274 -20.97 0.19 20.97
C VAL A 274 -22.42 0.68 20.89
N PRO A 275 -23.09 0.94 22.03
CA PRO A 275 -24.48 1.39 22.02
C PRO A 275 -24.58 2.76 21.32
N GLY A 276 -25.39 2.86 20.27
CA GLY A 276 -25.88 4.13 19.74
C GLY A 276 -24.87 5.02 19.00
N PHE A 277 -24.29 4.54 17.88
CA PHE A 277 -23.87 5.43 16.79
C PHE A 277 -24.41 5.00 15.41
N LEU A 278 -25.39 4.09 15.39
CA LEU A 278 -26.09 3.66 14.17
C LEU A 278 -27.42 4.40 13.92
N ALA A 279 -27.67 5.55 14.56
CA ALA A 279 -28.87 6.33 14.27
C ALA A 279 -28.69 7.82 14.64
N THR A 280 -28.06 8.60 13.75
CA THR A 280 -28.43 9.98 13.41
C THR A 280 -27.45 10.49 12.36
N GLU A 281 -27.85 10.32 11.10
CA GLU A 281 -27.15 10.83 9.91
C GLU A 281 -27.24 12.36 9.73
N GLU A 282 -27.57 13.15 10.75
CA GLU A 282 -27.74 14.60 10.60
C GLU A 282 -27.05 15.41 11.72
N GLY A 283 -26.32 16.47 11.32
CA GLY A 283 -25.58 17.43 12.18
C GLY A 283 -24.11 17.52 11.74
N ARG A 284 -23.74 18.28 10.69
CA ARG A 284 -23.64 19.76 10.52
C ARG A 284 -22.57 20.44 11.39
N THR A 285 -21.35 19.89 11.43
CA THR A 285 -20.05 20.60 11.30
C THR A 285 -18.90 19.60 11.44
N LEU A 286 -17.70 19.93 10.93
CA LEU A 286 -16.50 19.07 11.08
C LEU A 286 -16.17 18.78 12.55
N THR A 287 -16.39 19.76 13.43
CA THR A 287 -16.20 19.67 14.88
C THR A 287 -17.11 18.63 15.54
N GLU A 288 -18.41 18.62 15.23
CA GLU A 288 -19.35 17.61 15.75
C GLU A 288 -18.99 16.19 15.28
N GLY A 289 -18.47 16.06 14.05
CA GLY A 289 -17.96 14.78 13.54
C GLY A 289 -16.74 14.28 14.30
N MET A 290 -15.82 15.17 14.67
CA MET A 290 -14.62 14.84 15.45
C MET A 290 -14.96 14.46 16.90
N GLU A 291 -15.90 15.16 17.54
CA GLU A 291 -16.35 14.83 18.90
C GLU A 291 -17.08 13.48 18.95
N LYS A 292 -18.00 13.23 18.01
CA LYS A 292 -18.68 11.93 17.86
C LYS A 292 -17.67 10.79 17.68
N LYS A 293 -16.62 11.02 16.89
CA LYS A 293 -15.54 10.05 16.70
C LYS A 293 -14.75 9.79 17.99
N GLY A 294 -14.33 10.84 18.71
CA GLY A 294 -13.60 10.69 19.97
C GLY A 294 -14.39 9.92 21.04
N SER A 295 -15.71 10.16 21.11
CA SER A 295 -16.62 9.40 21.97
C SER A 295 -16.71 7.93 21.57
N PHE A 296 -16.82 7.64 20.27
CA PHE A 296 -16.81 6.27 19.74
C PHE A 296 -15.50 5.54 20.06
N ASP A 297 -14.34 6.17 19.81
CA ASP A 297 -13.03 5.59 20.07
C ASP A 297 -12.83 5.25 21.57
N THR A 298 -13.36 6.11 22.45
CA THR A 298 -13.33 5.90 23.90
C THR A 298 -14.20 4.71 24.30
N ALA A 299 -15.45 4.65 23.83
CA ALA A 299 -16.37 3.56 24.12
C ALA A 299 -15.87 2.22 23.56
N LEU A 300 -15.33 2.22 22.34
CA LEU A 300 -14.67 1.06 21.74
C LEU A 300 -13.47 0.60 22.58
N GLY A 301 -12.66 1.55 23.09
CA GLY A 301 -11.54 1.26 23.98
C GLY A 301 -11.97 0.57 25.27
N GLU A 302 -13.06 1.00 25.89
CA GLU A 302 -13.63 0.37 27.08
C GLU A 302 -14.15 -1.05 26.77
N LEU A 303 -14.90 -1.23 25.68
CA LEU A 303 -15.39 -2.54 25.28
C LEU A 303 -14.25 -3.51 24.94
N LYS A 304 -13.18 -3.04 24.31
CA LYS A 304 -11.96 -3.84 24.08
C LYS A 304 -11.34 -4.29 25.41
N ARG A 305 -11.26 -3.41 26.41
CA ARG A 305 -10.77 -3.75 27.76
C ARG A 305 -11.68 -4.69 28.55
N GLN A 306 -12.98 -4.68 28.27
CA GLN A 306 -13.96 -5.58 28.90
C GLN A 306 -14.15 -6.90 28.14
N SER A 307 -13.58 -7.02 26.94
CA SER A 307 -13.67 -8.23 26.12
C SER A 307 -12.93 -9.41 26.76
N ALA A 308 -13.37 -10.63 26.45
CA ALA A 308 -12.74 -11.85 26.96
C ALA A 308 -11.24 -11.90 26.62
N GLY A 309 -10.43 -12.50 27.51
CA GLY A 309 -8.98 -12.60 27.36
C GLY A 309 -8.49 -13.03 25.96
N PRO A 310 -9.09 -14.05 25.31
CA PRO A 310 -8.71 -14.44 23.95
C PRO A 310 -8.87 -13.32 22.92
N ALA A 311 -9.92 -12.50 23.01
CA ALA A 311 -10.13 -11.38 22.10
C ALA A 311 -9.09 -10.28 22.30
N GLN A 312 -8.70 -9.99 23.55
CA GLN A 312 -7.64 -9.03 23.84
C GLN A 312 -6.28 -9.48 23.28
N ILE A 313 -5.97 -10.78 23.38
CA ILE A 313 -4.74 -11.35 22.79
C ILE A 313 -4.74 -11.17 21.28
N VAL A 314 -5.85 -11.47 20.61
CA VAL A 314 -5.97 -11.30 19.15
C VAL A 314 -5.79 -9.83 18.75
N LEU A 315 -6.45 -8.90 19.46
CA LEU A 315 -6.31 -7.46 19.20
C LEU A 315 -4.88 -6.95 19.43
N PHE A 316 -4.20 -7.45 20.47
CA PHE A 316 -2.81 -7.11 20.75
C PHE A 316 -1.89 -7.63 19.64
N LEU A 317 -1.99 -8.92 19.30
CA LEU A 317 -1.13 -9.54 18.28
C LEU A 317 -1.38 -8.95 16.88
N GLY A 318 -2.62 -8.60 16.56
CA GLY A 318 -2.98 -8.00 15.27
C GLY A 318 -2.86 -6.49 15.20
N HIS A 319 -2.34 -5.83 16.24
CA HIS A 319 -1.89 -4.45 16.08
C HIS A 319 -0.78 -4.42 15.00
N PRO A 320 -0.84 -3.55 13.98
CA PRO A 320 0.07 -3.60 12.84
C PRO A 320 1.56 -3.60 13.20
N ILE A 321 1.95 -2.77 14.18
CA ILE A 321 3.32 -2.71 14.71
C ILE A 321 3.74 -4.06 15.31
N ILE A 322 2.89 -4.69 16.12
CA ILE A 322 3.20 -5.94 16.81
C ILE A 322 3.25 -7.09 15.81
N ALA A 323 2.27 -7.18 14.91
CA ALA A 323 2.22 -8.20 13.87
C ALA A 323 3.46 -8.14 12.97
N LEU A 324 3.85 -6.94 12.51
CA LEU A 324 5.05 -6.76 11.69
C LEU A 324 6.33 -7.03 12.48
N LEU A 325 6.41 -6.65 13.75
CA LEU A 325 7.55 -6.97 14.60
C LEU A 325 7.71 -8.48 14.77
N ILE A 326 6.63 -9.21 15.06
CA ILE A 326 6.63 -10.68 15.14
C ILE A 326 7.06 -11.27 13.79
N GLY A 327 6.48 -10.79 12.69
CA GLY A 327 6.86 -11.21 11.34
C GLY A 327 8.34 -10.99 11.05
N THR A 328 8.89 -9.86 11.47
CA THR A 328 10.31 -9.51 11.34
C THR A 328 11.18 -10.45 12.16
N CYS A 329 10.84 -10.71 13.43
CA CYS A 329 11.57 -11.65 14.28
C CYS A 329 11.53 -13.09 13.72
N VAL A 330 10.37 -13.53 13.23
CA VAL A 330 10.23 -14.84 12.57
C VAL A 330 11.07 -14.89 11.30
N ALA A 331 11.05 -13.84 10.48
CA ALA A 331 11.88 -13.75 9.29
C ALA A 331 13.37 -13.84 9.65
N ILE A 332 13.84 -13.11 10.66
CA ILE A 332 15.24 -13.15 11.13
C ILE A 332 15.67 -14.55 11.60
N TYR A 333 14.77 -15.30 12.24
CA TYR A 333 15.12 -16.62 12.76
C TYR A 333 15.07 -17.72 11.68
N VAL A 334 14.17 -17.57 10.71
CA VAL A 334 13.83 -18.63 9.74
C VAL A 334 14.56 -18.45 8.40
N LEU A 335 14.93 -17.22 8.04
CA LEU A 335 15.53 -16.83 6.77
C LEU A 335 16.98 -16.38 6.95
#